data_AF-A0A521IFM3-F1
#
_entry.id   AF-A0A521IFM3-F1
#
_cell.length_a   1.000
_cell.length_b   1.000
_cell.length_c   1.000
_cell.angle_alpha   90.00
_cell.angle_beta   90.00
_cell.angle_gamma   90.00
#
_symmetry.space_group_name_H-M   'P 1'
#
loop_
_entity.id
_entity.type
_entity.pdbx_description
1 polymer ?
#
loop_
_entity_poly.entity_id
_entity_poly.type
_entity_poly.pdbx_seq_one_letter_code
_entity_poly.pdbx_strand_id
1 'polypeptide(L)'
;MQEFNHQTFISPFTWRYGSEAMRRIFSEVHKRTLLRTIWIALARAQMRVGLVTEEQLAELEATKDRIDIARATQIESEIHHDLMAEIHTWAEQCPNGGKIIHLGATSMDVLDNMDALRLKEALDLTIGKTRELLILFKEKMEAYRDLPTMAFTHIQPAEPSTVGYRFAQSAQDLKEDLEELIRVRSSIRGKGMK
;
A
#
# COMPACT_ATOMS: atom_id res chain seq x y z
N MET A 1 11.04 -22.81 10.26
CA MET A 1 10.62 -21.50 9.69
C MET A 1 11.56 -21.18 8.55
N GLN A 2 11.06 -20.74 7.40
CA GLN A 2 11.92 -20.40 6.28
C GLN A 2 12.68 -19.10 6.62
N GLU A 3 14.01 -19.14 6.63
CA GLU A 3 14.83 -17.95 6.91
C GLU A 3 15.12 -17.20 5.60
N PHE A 4 14.77 -15.91 5.57
CA PHE A 4 15.09 -15.03 4.44
C PHE A 4 16.47 -14.43 4.64
N ASN A 5 17.49 -15.10 4.08
CA ASN A 5 18.88 -14.67 4.11
C ASN A 5 19.45 -14.53 2.67
N HIS A 6 20.66 -14.00 2.55
CA HIS A 6 21.33 -13.80 1.25
C HIS A 6 21.78 -15.10 0.55
N GLN A 7 21.44 -16.28 1.09
CA GLN A 7 21.70 -17.57 0.42
C GLN A 7 20.60 -17.94 -0.58
N THR A 8 19.44 -17.28 -0.53
CA THR A 8 18.32 -17.45 -1.47
C THR A 8 17.92 -16.11 -2.10
N PHE A 9 17.08 -16.16 -3.13
CA PHE A 9 16.63 -14.94 -3.80
C PHE A 9 15.85 -14.04 -2.83
N ILE A 10 16.32 -12.80 -2.69
CA ILE A 10 15.61 -11.71 -2.03
C ILE A 10 15.52 -10.57 -3.02
N SER A 11 14.30 -10.07 -3.26
CA SER A 11 14.10 -8.89 -4.13
C SER A 11 14.92 -7.70 -3.60
N PRO A 12 15.72 -7.01 -4.42
CA PRO A 12 16.52 -5.86 -3.97
C PRO A 12 15.65 -4.68 -3.50
N PHE A 13 14.35 -4.69 -3.82
CA PHE A 13 13.41 -3.70 -3.31
C PHE A 13 13.11 -3.86 -1.81
N THR A 14 13.40 -5.01 -1.20
CA THR A 14 13.15 -5.23 0.24
C THR A 14 14.29 -4.71 1.12
N TRP A 15 15.51 -4.54 0.60
CA TRP A 15 16.68 -4.15 1.39
C TRP A 15 17.53 -3.00 0.80
N ARG A 16 17.50 -2.77 -0.52
CA ARG A 16 18.38 -1.80 -1.20
C ARG A 16 17.64 -0.58 -1.75
N TYR A 17 16.57 -0.78 -2.52
CA TYR A 17 15.96 0.29 -3.32
C TYR A 17 14.64 0.83 -2.78
N GLY A 18 13.80 -0.03 -2.18
CA GLY A 18 12.51 0.41 -1.64
C GLY A 18 12.68 1.31 -0.43
N SER A 19 11.96 2.42 -0.38
CA SER A 19 11.90 3.24 0.84
C SER A 19 11.33 2.43 2.00
N GLU A 20 11.70 2.78 3.24
CA GLU A 20 11.14 2.14 4.43
C GLU A 20 9.60 2.23 4.45
N ALA A 21 9.06 3.40 4.12
CA ALA A 21 7.61 3.63 4.06
C ALA A 21 6.90 2.71 3.05
N MET A 22 7.44 2.57 1.83
CA MET A 22 6.86 1.68 0.82
C MET A 22 6.99 0.21 1.23
N ARG A 23 8.14 -0.20 1.78
CA ARG A 23 8.34 -1.56 2.29
C ARG A 23 7.36 -1.90 3.42
N ARG A 24 7.05 -0.94 4.30
CA ARG A 24 6.06 -1.12 5.37
C ARG A 24 4.66 -1.38 4.82
N ILE A 25 4.21 -0.60 3.82
CA ILE A 25 2.91 -0.81 3.16
C ILE A 25 2.81 -2.23 2.60
N PHE A 26 3.91 -2.77 2.07
CA PHE A 26 3.92 -4.11 1.50
C PHE A 26 4.36 -5.23 2.44
N SER A 27 4.51 -4.95 3.74
CA SER A 27 4.93 -5.95 4.72
C SER A 27 3.80 -6.90 5.13
N GLU A 28 4.18 -8.11 5.56
CA GLU A 28 3.26 -9.12 6.06
C GLU A 28 2.52 -8.71 7.34
N VAL A 29 3.15 -7.87 8.17
CA VAL A 29 2.53 -7.27 9.36
C VAL A 29 1.43 -6.29 8.96
N HIS A 30 1.71 -5.41 7.99
CA HIS A 30 0.73 -4.45 7.50
C HIS A 30 -0.43 -5.12 6.77
N LYS A 31 -0.15 -6.15 5.93
CA LYS A 31 -1.18 -7.01 5.32
C LYS A 31 -2.18 -7.48 6.39
N ARG A 32 -1.70 -8.15 7.45
CA ARG A 32 -2.54 -8.71 8.53
C ARG A 32 -3.26 -7.62 9.33
N THR A 33 -2.60 -6.50 9.58
CA THR A 33 -3.21 -5.34 10.24
C THR A 33 -4.40 -4.81 9.44
N LEU A 34 -4.30 -4.74 8.11
CA LEU A 34 -5.41 -4.33 7.24
C LEU A 34 -6.52 -5.37 7.19
N LEU A 35 -6.20 -6.67 7.12
CA LEU A 35 -7.20 -7.74 7.19
C LEU A 35 -8.05 -7.60 8.47
N ARG A 36 -7.39 -7.46 9.63
CA ARG A 36 -8.05 -7.25 10.93
C ARG A 36 -8.85 -5.95 10.98
N THR A 37 -8.35 -4.88 10.37
CA THR A 37 -9.09 -3.61 10.25
C THR A 37 -10.40 -3.79 9.47
N ILE A 38 -10.37 -4.55 8.38
CA ILE A 38 -11.55 -4.83 7.55
C ILE A 38 -12.54 -5.72 8.30
N TRP A 39 -12.07 -6.77 8.99
CA TRP A 39 -12.94 -7.61 9.82
C TRP A 39 -13.58 -6.84 10.98
N ILE A 40 -12.86 -5.92 11.63
CA ILE A 40 -13.44 -5.02 12.64
C ILE A 40 -14.50 -4.12 12.03
N ALA A 41 -14.26 -3.59 10.82
CA ALA A 41 -15.25 -2.76 10.13
C ALA A 41 -16.53 -3.57 9.80
N LEU A 42 -16.38 -4.82 9.37
CA LEU A 42 -17.49 -5.75 9.14
C LEU A 42 -18.24 -6.06 10.44
N ALA A 43 -17.52 -6.43 11.50
CA ALA A 43 -18.11 -6.71 12.82
C ALA A 43 -18.86 -5.49 13.37
N ARG A 44 -18.32 -4.28 13.19
CA ARG A 44 -18.98 -3.03 13.58
C ARG A 44 -20.26 -2.77 12.79
N ALA A 45 -20.29 -3.10 11.50
CA ALA A 45 -21.51 -3.01 10.70
C ALA A 45 -22.55 -4.05 11.15
N GLN A 46 -22.12 -5.27 11.44
CA GLN A 46 -22.95 -6.36 11.93
C GLN A 46 -23.52 -6.11 13.34
N MET A 47 -22.77 -5.43 14.20
CA MET A 47 -23.26 -4.99 15.52
C MET A 47 -24.47 -4.06 15.41
N ARG A 48 -24.49 -3.15 14.41
CA ARG A 48 -25.62 -2.24 14.19
C ARG A 48 -26.92 -2.95 13.83
N VAL A 49 -26.85 -4.18 13.35
CA VAL A 49 -28.01 -5.02 13.01
C VAL A 49 -28.21 -6.18 14.00
N GLY A 50 -27.50 -6.18 15.13
CA GLY A 50 -27.68 -7.13 16.23
C GLY A 50 -27.04 -8.50 16.04
N LEU A 51 -26.14 -8.67 15.06
CA LEU A 51 -25.44 -9.95 14.82
C LEU A 51 -24.16 -10.13 15.65
N VAL A 52 -23.56 -9.03 16.09
CA VAL A 52 -22.32 -9.01 16.89
C VAL A 52 -22.58 -8.19 18.15
N THR A 53 -22.06 -8.63 19.30
CA THR A 53 -22.18 -7.89 20.56
C THR A 53 -21.08 -6.84 20.71
N GLU A 54 -21.31 -5.82 21.54
CA GLU A 54 -20.29 -4.81 21.86
C GLU A 54 -19.04 -5.43 22.49
N GLU A 55 -19.21 -6.44 23.35
CA GLU A 55 -18.11 -7.19 23.97
C GLU A 55 -17.23 -7.89 22.93
N GLN A 56 -17.84 -8.56 21.94
CA GLN A 56 -17.10 -9.22 20.86
C GLN A 56 -16.31 -8.22 20.02
N LEU A 57 -16.92 -7.08 19.67
CA LEU A 57 -16.25 -6.03 18.90
C LEU A 57 -15.08 -5.42 19.68
N ALA A 58 -15.28 -5.11 20.96
CA ALA A 58 -14.24 -4.54 21.82
C ALA A 58 -13.04 -5.49 21.97
N GLU A 59 -13.28 -6.80 22.08
CA GLU A 59 -12.21 -7.80 22.13
C GLU A 59 -11.38 -7.85 20.85
N LEU A 60 -12.04 -7.80 19.68
CA LEU A 60 -11.33 -7.72 18.39
C LEU A 60 -10.49 -6.44 18.30
N GLU A 61 -11.05 -5.30 18.68
CA GLU A 61 -10.33 -4.02 18.66
C GLU A 61 -9.09 -4.04 19.58
N ALA A 62 -9.22 -4.61 20.77
CA ALA A 62 -8.13 -4.71 21.75
C ALA A 62 -6.99 -5.64 21.33
N THR A 63 -7.24 -6.58 20.42
CA THR A 63 -6.27 -7.58 19.95
C THR A 63 -5.81 -7.36 18.50
N LYS A 64 -6.33 -6.32 17.82
CA LYS A 64 -6.04 -5.99 16.41
C LYS A 64 -4.55 -6.05 16.08
N ASP A 65 -3.70 -5.46 16.92
CA ASP A 65 -2.27 -5.32 16.62
C ASP A 65 -1.40 -6.48 17.14
N ARG A 66 -2.01 -7.52 17.73
CA ARG A 66 -1.32 -8.74 18.21
C ARG A 66 -1.05 -9.73 17.07
N ILE A 67 -0.25 -9.31 16.09
CA ILE A 67 0.05 -10.14 14.90
C ILE A 67 1.04 -11.25 15.26
N ASP A 68 0.66 -12.51 15.05
CA ASP A 68 1.52 -13.68 15.26
C ASP A 68 1.74 -14.43 13.93
N ILE A 69 2.77 -14.02 13.20
CA ILE A 69 3.10 -14.61 11.89
C ILE A 69 3.55 -16.06 12.04
N ALA A 70 4.29 -16.39 13.12
CA ALA A 70 4.80 -17.74 13.33
C ALA A 70 3.65 -18.73 13.54
N ARG A 71 2.65 -18.36 14.36
CA ARG A 71 1.44 -19.17 14.56
C ARG A 71 0.63 -19.29 13.28
N ALA A 72 0.44 -18.19 12.54
CA ALA A 72 -0.26 -18.23 11.26
C ALA A 72 0.42 -19.18 10.25
N THR A 73 1.75 -19.14 10.14
CA THR A 73 2.49 -20.06 9.27
C THR A 73 2.37 -21.52 9.71
N GLN A 74 2.33 -21.79 11.02
CA GLN A 74 2.09 -23.14 11.52
C GLN A 74 0.71 -23.65 11.10
N ILE A 75 -0.35 -22.87 11.36
CA ILE A 75 -1.72 -23.26 11.00
C ILE A 75 -1.84 -23.41 9.47
N GLU A 76 -1.26 -22.50 8.69
CA GLU A 76 -1.26 -22.58 7.23
C GLU A 76 -0.60 -23.87 6.72
N SER A 77 0.44 -24.36 7.38
CA SER A 77 1.08 -25.63 7.00
C SER A 77 0.17 -26.86 7.23
N GLU A 78 -0.82 -26.73 8.12
CA GLU A 78 -1.78 -27.79 8.45
C GLU A 78 -3.02 -27.75 7.53
N ILE A 79 -3.52 -26.54 7.21
CA ILE A 79 -4.78 -26.36 6.48
C ILE A 79 -4.61 -25.90 5.03
N HIS A 80 -3.39 -25.53 4.62
CA HIS A 80 -3.01 -25.05 3.29
C HIS A 80 -3.87 -23.88 2.78
N HIS A 81 -4.23 -22.95 3.68
CA HIS A 81 -5.05 -21.79 3.37
C HIS A 81 -4.64 -20.58 4.21
N ASP A 82 -3.99 -19.59 3.59
CA ASP A 82 -3.37 -18.44 4.27
C ASP A 82 -4.37 -17.56 5.06
N LEU A 83 -5.49 -17.19 4.45
CA LEU A 83 -6.49 -16.33 5.08
C LEU A 83 -7.17 -17.03 6.26
N MET A 84 -7.53 -18.30 6.10
CA MET A 84 -8.10 -19.10 7.20
C MET A 84 -7.09 -19.28 8.33
N ALA A 85 -5.80 -19.41 8.02
CA ALA A 85 -4.77 -19.50 9.04
C ALA A 85 -4.67 -18.20 9.85
N GLU A 86 -4.78 -17.03 9.22
CA GLU A 86 -4.85 -15.75 9.94
C GLU A 86 -6.13 -15.65 10.80
N ILE A 87 -7.28 -16.09 10.29
CA ILE A 87 -8.55 -16.12 11.03
C ILE A 87 -8.41 -16.97 12.29
N HIS A 88 -7.90 -18.21 12.16
CA HIS A 88 -7.70 -19.10 13.30
C HIS A 88 -6.69 -18.53 14.30
N THR A 89 -5.57 -17.99 13.81
CA THR A 89 -4.55 -17.37 14.67
C THR A 89 -5.13 -16.23 15.50
N TRP A 90 -5.94 -15.38 14.90
CA TRP A 90 -6.55 -14.26 15.62
C TRP A 90 -7.71 -14.70 16.51
N ALA A 91 -8.47 -15.71 16.11
CA ALA A 91 -9.53 -16.29 16.93
C ALA A 91 -8.99 -16.91 18.23
N GLU A 92 -7.79 -17.52 18.21
CA GLU A 92 -7.11 -18.02 19.42
C GLU A 92 -6.83 -16.91 20.44
N GLN A 93 -6.72 -15.65 19.98
CA GLN A 93 -6.48 -14.48 20.82
C GLN A 93 -7.78 -13.84 21.34
N CYS A 94 -8.95 -14.32 20.86
CA CYS A 94 -10.26 -13.72 21.12
C CYS A 94 -11.28 -14.79 21.58
N PRO A 95 -11.32 -15.12 22.89
CA PRO A 95 -12.25 -16.12 23.44
C PRO A 95 -13.73 -15.93 23.03
N ASN A 96 -14.21 -14.69 22.95
CA ASN A 96 -15.61 -14.36 22.70
C ASN A 96 -15.85 -13.90 21.25
N GLY A 97 -14.98 -13.03 20.73
CA GLY A 97 -15.03 -12.43 19.40
C GLY A 97 -14.47 -13.32 18.29
N GLY A 98 -13.69 -14.34 18.62
CA GLY A 98 -13.05 -15.21 17.61
C GLY A 98 -14.05 -15.91 16.69
N LYS A 99 -15.24 -16.25 17.20
CA LYS A 99 -16.29 -16.95 16.44
C LYS A 99 -17.00 -16.09 15.39
N ILE A 100 -16.91 -14.77 15.51
CA ILE A 100 -17.57 -13.84 14.57
C ILE A 100 -16.60 -13.29 13.52
N ILE A 101 -15.31 -13.63 13.61
CA ILE A 101 -14.33 -13.25 12.59
C ILE A 101 -14.78 -13.87 11.26
N HIS A 102 -14.85 -13.04 10.22
CA HIS A 102 -15.25 -13.42 8.87
C HIS A 102 -16.72 -13.87 8.69
N LEU A 103 -17.59 -13.64 9.69
CA LEU A 103 -19.02 -13.99 9.61
C LEU A 103 -19.67 -13.41 8.34
N GLY A 104 -20.16 -14.29 7.45
CA GLY A 104 -20.88 -13.90 6.23
C GLY A 104 -20.00 -13.35 5.10
N ALA A 105 -18.68 -13.31 5.27
CA ALA A 105 -17.74 -12.83 4.26
C ALA A 105 -17.10 -13.99 3.48
N THR A 106 -16.62 -13.67 2.28
CA THR A 106 -15.73 -14.52 1.46
C THR A 106 -14.32 -13.94 1.47
N SER A 107 -13.32 -14.74 1.09
CA SER A 107 -11.92 -14.29 1.06
C SER A 107 -11.73 -12.98 0.31
N MET A 108 -12.42 -12.81 -0.82
CA MET A 108 -12.30 -11.64 -1.67
C MET A 108 -12.96 -10.39 -1.07
N ASP A 109 -13.91 -10.53 -0.13
CA ASP A 109 -14.47 -9.37 0.58
C ASP A 109 -13.42 -8.69 1.48
N VAL A 110 -12.37 -9.43 1.87
CA VAL A 110 -11.29 -8.94 2.71
C VAL A 110 -10.04 -8.63 1.89
N LEU A 111 -9.61 -9.56 1.03
CA LEU A 111 -8.38 -9.43 0.25
C LEU A 111 -8.44 -8.27 -0.75
N ASP A 112 -9.52 -8.13 -1.53
CA ASP A 112 -9.63 -7.03 -2.52
C ASP A 112 -9.68 -5.66 -1.83
N ASN A 113 -10.36 -5.58 -0.67
CA ASN A 113 -10.41 -4.34 0.10
C ASN A 113 -9.05 -4.01 0.74
N MET A 114 -8.30 -5.02 1.18
CA MET A 114 -6.95 -4.86 1.71
C MET A 114 -5.99 -4.37 0.62
N ASP A 115 -6.04 -4.96 -0.58
CA ASP A 115 -5.24 -4.49 -1.71
C ASP A 115 -5.64 -3.09 -2.17
N ALA A 116 -6.93 -2.77 -2.22
CA ALA A 116 -7.40 -1.42 -2.53
C ALA A 116 -6.86 -0.37 -1.53
N LEU A 117 -6.80 -0.70 -0.23
CA LEU A 117 -6.21 0.17 0.78
C LEU A 117 -4.70 0.32 0.59
N ARG A 118 -3.96 -0.77 0.38
CA ARG A 118 -2.51 -0.72 0.12
C ARG A 118 -2.16 0.07 -1.13
N LEU A 119 -2.92 -0.11 -2.21
CA LEU A 119 -2.72 0.63 -3.45
C LEU A 119 -2.94 2.14 -3.25
N LYS A 120 -3.94 2.54 -2.46
CA LYS A 120 -4.15 3.95 -2.11
C LYS A 120 -2.97 4.51 -1.31
N GLU A 121 -2.52 3.80 -0.28
CA GLU A 121 -1.37 4.22 0.54
C GLU A 121 -0.08 4.33 -0.30
N ALA A 122 0.16 3.37 -1.19
CA ALA A 122 1.33 3.36 -2.07
C ALA A 122 1.29 4.54 -3.06
N LEU A 123 0.14 4.81 -3.67
CA LEU A 123 -0.05 5.95 -4.55
C LEU A 123 0.10 7.27 -3.80
N ASP A 124 -0.38 7.37 -2.56
CA ASP A 124 -0.18 8.57 -1.74
C ASP A 124 1.30 8.90 -1.52
N LEU A 125 2.14 7.88 -1.26
CA LEU A 125 3.59 8.05 -1.17
C LEU A 125 4.20 8.50 -2.50
N THR A 126 3.85 7.85 -3.60
CA THR A 126 4.38 8.17 -4.93
C THR A 126 3.98 9.58 -5.37
N ILE A 127 2.71 9.95 -5.20
CA ILE A 127 2.18 11.30 -5.47
C ILE A 127 2.96 12.35 -4.66
N GLY A 128 3.18 12.09 -3.36
CA GLY A 128 3.97 12.97 -2.51
C GLY A 128 5.39 13.20 -3.06
N LYS A 129 6.08 12.13 -3.46
CA LYS A 129 7.44 12.21 -4.01
C LYS A 129 7.50 12.86 -5.39
N THR A 130 6.53 12.61 -6.26
CA THR A 130 6.45 13.27 -7.57
C THR A 130 6.21 14.78 -7.41
N ARG A 131 5.40 15.20 -6.43
CA ARG A 131 5.22 16.63 -6.10
C ARG A 131 6.51 17.28 -5.61
N GLU A 132 7.22 16.64 -4.69
CA GLU A 132 8.54 17.10 -4.22
C GLU A 132 9.50 17.26 -5.40
N LEU A 133 9.55 16.29 -6.31
CA LEU A 133 10.40 16.33 -7.50
C LEU A 133 10.03 17.49 -8.43
N LEU A 134 8.73 17.72 -8.69
CA LEU A 134 8.27 18.84 -9.52
C LEU A 134 8.64 20.21 -8.92
N ILE A 135 8.63 20.34 -7.59
CA ILE A 135 9.10 21.56 -6.92
C ILE A 135 10.59 21.78 -7.21
N LEU A 136 11.42 20.73 -7.10
CA LEU A 136 12.84 20.82 -7.43
C LEU A 136 13.06 21.17 -8.91
N PHE A 137 12.27 20.59 -9.82
CA PHE A 137 12.32 20.96 -11.24
C PHE A 137 11.99 22.44 -11.46
N LYS A 138 10.93 22.95 -10.82
CA LYS A 138 10.57 24.36 -10.88
C LYS A 138 11.73 25.26 -10.42
N GLU A 139 12.37 24.93 -9.31
CA GLU A 139 13.53 25.68 -8.81
C GLU A 139 14.68 25.70 -9.83
N LYS A 140 14.98 24.57 -10.48
CA LYS A 140 16.01 24.49 -11.53
C LYS A 140 15.61 25.26 -12.79
N MET A 141 14.34 25.20 -13.20
CA MET A 141 13.83 25.96 -14.34
C MET A 141 13.99 27.46 -14.11
N GLU A 142 13.65 27.96 -12.92
CA GLU A 142 13.78 29.37 -12.56
C GLU A 142 15.26 29.78 -12.46
N ALA A 143 16.09 28.99 -11.77
CA ALA A 143 17.51 29.29 -11.60
C ALA A 143 18.30 29.34 -12.93
N TYR A 144 17.90 28.53 -13.92
CA TYR A 144 18.58 28.42 -15.21
C TYR A 144 17.78 28.97 -16.38
N ARG A 145 16.75 29.79 -16.11
CA ARG A 145 15.83 30.33 -17.12
C ARG A 145 16.56 31.00 -18.27
N ASP A 146 17.54 31.84 -17.93
CA ASP A 146 18.25 32.70 -18.89
C ASP A 146 19.63 32.17 -19.27
N LEU A 147 20.00 30.96 -18.82
CA LEU A 147 21.31 30.34 -19.12
C LEU A 147 21.28 29.74 -20.54
N PRO A 148 21.95 30.34 -21.53
CA PRO A 148 21.91 29.83 -22.90
C PRO A 148 22.65 28.49 -23.01
N THR A 149 22.14 27.59 -23.85
CA THR A 149 22.77 26.31 -24.17
C THR A 149 22.49 25.93 -25.62
N MET A 150 23.40 25.19 -26.24
CA MET A 150 23.16 24.56 -27.53
C MET A 150 22.00 23.55 -27.39
N ALA A 151 20.99 23.67 -28.27
CA ALA A 151 19.96 22.64 -28.40
C ALA A 151 20.42 21.53 -29.36
N PHE A 152 19.76 20.38 -29.30
CA PHE A 152 20.09 19.24 -30.15
C PHE A 152 18.84 18.64 -30.77
N THR A 153 18.84 18.46 -32.09
CA THR A 153 17.87 17.64 -32.84
C THR A 153 18.66 16.60 -33.64
N HIS A 154 18.18 15.36 -33.71
CA HIS A 154 18.96 14.25 -34.29
C HIS A 154 20.37 14.08 -33.65
N ILE A 155 20.55 14.51 -32.40
CA ILE A 155 21.84 14.54 -31.70
C ILE A 155 22.88 15.43 -32.44
N GLN A 156 22.40 16.39 -33.25
CA GLN A 156 23.21 17.40 -33.92
C GLN A 156 22.88 18.80 -33.36
N PRO A 157 23.86 19.73 -33.32
CA PRO A 157 23.61 21.09 -32.88
C PRO A 157 22.47 21.76 -33.66
N ALA A 158 21.57 22.41 -32.94
CA ALA A 158 20.43 23.17 -33.48
C ALA A 158 20.43 24.60 -32.88
N GLU A 159 19.39 25.39 -33.19
CA GLU A 159 19.26 26.75 -32.65
C GLU A 159 19.36 26.79 -31.11
N PRO A 160 20.04 27.78 -30.52
CA PRO A 160 20.21 27.88 -29.07
C PRO A 160 18.88 27.87 -28.29
N SER A 161 18.92 27.33 -27.09
CA SER A 161 17.83 27.34 -26.11
C SER A 161 18.38 27.73 -24.73
N THR A 162 17.66 27.46 -23.64
CA THR A 162 18.15 27.65 -22.27
C THR A 162 18.12 26.35 -21.47
N VAL A 163 19.03 26.24 -20.50
CA VAL A 163 19.07 25.07 -19.61
C VAL A 163 17.76 24.95 -18.83
N GLY A 164 17.17 26.07 -18.40
CA GLY A 164 15.85 26.10 -17.77
C GLY A 164 14.74 25.56 -18.67
N TYR A 165 14.73 25.91 -19.96
CA TYR A 165 13.76 25.38 -20.92
C TYR A 165 13.91 23.86 -21.12
N ARG A 166 15.14 23.32 -21.03
CA ARG A 166 15.36 21.86 -21.07
C ARG A 166 14.76 21.15 -19.85
N PHE A 167 14.88 21.73 -18.65
CA PHE A 167 14.19 21.20 -17.46
C PHE A 167 12.67 21.24 -17.60
N ALA A 168 12.12 22.27 -18.25
CA ALA A 168 10.68 22.41 -18.46
C ALA A 168 10.07 21.25 -19.24
N GLN A 169 10.81 20.68 -20.20
CA GLN A 169 10.34 19.53 -21.00
C GLN A 169 10.10 18.30 -20.11
N SER A 170 11.10 17.88 -19.32
CA SER A 170 10.91 16.75 -18.39
C SER A 170 9.95 17.05 -17.26
N ALA A 171 9.83 18.32 -16.83
CA ALA A 171 8.84 18.73 -15.84
C ALA A 171 7.40 18.60 -16.36
N GLN A 172 7.18 18.85 -17.67
CA GLN A 172 5.89 18.65 -18.31
C GLN A 172 5.46 17.19 -18.24
N ASP A 173 6.34 16.26 -18.62
CA ASP A 173 6.08 14.80 -18.55
C ASP A 173 5.74 14.38 -17.11
N LEU A 174 6.55 14.80 -16.13
CA LEU A 174 6.32 14.49 -14.71
C LEU A 174 5.01 15.07 -14.16
N LYS A 175 4.58 16.23 -14.67
CA LYS A 175 3.30 16.85 -14.29
C LYS A 175 2.14 16.02 -14.82
N GLU A 176 2.21 15.55 -16.06
CA GLU A 176 1.19 14.67 -16.65
C GLU A 176 1.12 13.33 -15.89
N ASP A 177 2.28 12.76 -15.54
CA ASP A 177 2.36 11.57 -14.69
C ASP A 177 1.71 11.80 -13.32
N LEU A 178 1.94 12.96 -12.70
CA LEU A 178 1.33 13.31 -11.41
C LEU A 178 -0.21 13.39 -11.53
N GLU A 179 -0.73 13.99 -12.58
CA GLU A 179 -2.17 14.09 -12.83
C GLU A 179 -2.79 12.69 -12.99
N GLU A 180 -2.10 11.81 -13.72
CA GLU A 180 -2.53 10.43 -13.90
C GLU A 180 -2.49 9.63 -12.59
N LEU A 181 -1.42 9.77 -11.79
CA LEU A 181 -1.35 9.14 -10.46
C LEU A 181 -2.50 9.58 -9.55
N ILE A 182 -2.82 10.88 -9.54
CA ILE A 182 -3.94 11.42 -8.77
C ILE A 182 -5.27 10.85 -9.27
N ARG A 183 -5.46 10.80 -10.59
CA ARG A 183 -6.65 10.23 -11.23
C ARG A 183 -6.83 8.77 -10.83
N VAL A 184 -5.79 7.94 -11.00
CA VAL A 184 -5.81 6.52 -10.64
C VAL A 184 -6.13 6.33 -9.17
N ARG A 185 -5.45 7.05 -8.27
CA ARG A 185 -5.75 6.99 -6.83
C ARG A 185 -7.22 7.27 -6.58
N SER A 186 -7.75 8.37 -7.13
CA SER A 186 -9.14 8.77 -6.91
C SER A 186 -10.17 7.74 -7.42
N SER A 187 -9.79 6.95 -8.43
CA SER A 187 -10.65 5.91 -9.01
C SER A 187 -10.64 4.58 -8.27
N ILE A 188 -9.70 4.32 -7.35
CA ILE A 188 -9.65 3.06 -6.61
C ILE A 188 -10.88 2.93 -5.70
N ARG A 189 -11.64 1.86 -5.93
CA ARG A 189 -12.82 1.49 -5.14
C ARG A 189 -12.55 0.20 -4.38
N GLY A 190 -13.12 0.12 -3.18
CA GLY A 190 -13.21 -1.14 -2.46
C GLY A 190 -14.30 -2.03 -3.06
N LYS A 191 -14.21 -3.34 -2.81
CA LYS A 191 -15.29 -4.27 -3.10
C LYS A 191 -16.42 -4.06 -2.08
N GLY A 192 -17.64 -3.85 -2.55
CA GLY A 192 -18.81 -3.84 -1.68
C GLY A 192 -19.03 -5.20 -1.02
N MET A 193 -19.51 -5.22 0.21
CA MET A 193 -19.93 -6.43 0.90
C MET A 193 -21.43 -6.66 0.63
N LYS A 194 -21.83 -7.93 0.42
CA LYS A 194 -23.22 -8.31 0.17
C LYS A 194 -24.04 -8.33 1.45
#